data_AF-A0A1Y1CRJ2-F1
#
_entry.id   AF-A0A1Y1CRJ2-F1
#
_cell.length_a   1.000
_cell.length_b   1.000
_cell.length_c   1.000
_cell.angle_alpha   90.00
_cell.angle_beta   90.00
_cell.angle_gamma   90.00
#
_symmetry.space_group_name_H-M   'P 1'
#
loop_
_entity.id
_entity.type
_entity.pdbx_description
1 polymer ?
#
loop_
_entity_poly.entity_id
_entity_poly.type
_entity_poly.pdbx_seq_one_letter_code
_entity_poly.pdbx_strand_id
1 'polypeptide(L)'
;MRKNNFLTLAFILLIGIFVSCDKENIDEQDLPGNIPGMGNAGGELEVIEAFEMPEGLSFDGEITGYDASQIIVDKGNVTSQNSVKSLSIQIAGSGGEYIAILVGINNNTDQPIPYVIKKGTVFACSEDGYQNGICVKEIVFYIPANSRLQLIVQLYCANAGAEGSDSNVTYKQRGVTSSLNMMEIIDALKSKQVNIDEFQDLTKYYLWRTKIQAIIWSCTNGGGVSSESWDFIDSLPERI
;
A
#
# COMPACT_ATOMS: atom_id res chain seq x y z
N MET A 1 21.62 -77.39 31.09
CA MET A 1 22.03 -77.84 29.74
C MET A 1 21.19 -77.08 28.72
N ARG A 2 21.70 -76.00 28.10
CA ARG A 2 22.44 -75.98 26.82
C ARG A 2 21.69 -76.69 25.68
N LYS A 3 21.06 -75.93 24.77
CA LYS A 3 21.60 -75.65 23.42
C LYS A 3 20.69 -74.72 22.61
N ASN A 4 21.33 -73.71 22.03
CA ASN A 4 20.84 -72.82 20.99
C ASN A 4 20.50 -73.59 19.70
N ASN A 5 19.66 -72.99 18.84
CA ASN A 5 20.03 -72.53 17.50
C ASN A 5 18.79 -71.88 16.84
N PHE A 6 18.80 -70.57 16.59
CA PHE A 6 19.20 -69.93 15.32
C PHE A 6 18.21 -70.21 14.18
N LEU A 7 17.30 -69.27 13.93
CA LEU A 7 16.86 -68.98 12.56
C LEU A 7 16.38 -67.52 12.44
N THR A 8 17.12 -66.82 11.60
CA THR A 8 16.98 -65.48 11.01
C THR A 8 15.58 -65.23 10.43
N LEU A 9 15.05 -63.99 10.47
CA LEU A 9 14.87 -63.11 9.28
C LEU A 9 13.95 -61.89 9.57
N ALA A 10 14.27 -60.81 8.85
CA ALA A 10 13.42 -59.70 8.40
C ALA A 10 13.17 -58.51 9.36
N PHE A 11 14.17 -57.62 9.34
CA PHE A 11 14.05 -56.17 9.52
C PHE A 11 13.20 -55.60 8.37
N ILE A 12 12.01 -55.06 8.64
CA ILE A 12 11.35 -54.08 7.75
C ILE A 12 10.91 -52.91 8.63
N LEU A 13 11.83 -51.96 8.75
CA LEU A 13 11.57 -50.63 9.30
C LEU A 13 10.86 -49.84 8.20
N LEU A 14 9.53 -49.90 8.17
CA LEU A 14 8.70 -49.01 7.36
C LEU A 14 8.70 -47.62 8.03
N ILE A 15 9.80 -46.88 7.83
CA ILE A 15 9.77 -45.42 7.96
C ILE A 15 8.95 -44.93 6.77
N GLY A 16 7.65 -44.77 7.01
CA GLY A 16 6.80 -43.97 6.15
C GLY A 16 7.28 -42.53 6.21
N ILE A 17 8.21 -42.17 5.32
CA ILE A 17 8.51 -40.79 5.01
C ILE A 17 7.27 -40.27 4.27
N PHE A 18 6.30 -39.76 5.03
CA PHE A 18 5.33 -38.82 4.50
C PHE A 18 6.12 -37.54 4.20
N VAL A 19 6.75 -37.50 3.03
CA VAL A 19 6.96 -36.24 2.33
C VAL A 19 5.56 -35.78 1.96
N SER A 20 4.90 -35.06 2.87
CA SER A 20 3.83 -34.16 2.49
C SER A 20 4.51 -33.13 1.60
N CYS A 21 4.48 -33.36 0.29
CA CYS A 21 4.48 -32.27 -0.65
C CYS A 21 3.18 -31.50 -0.37
N ASP A 22 3.22 -30.61 0.61
CA ASP A 22 2.30 -29.50 0.67
C ASP A 22 2.65 -28.68 -0.58
N LYS A 23 1.97 -29.02 -1.68
CA LYS A 23 1.73 -28.10 -2.76
C LYS A 23 1.06 -26.93 -2.05
N GLU A 24 1.81 -25.86 -1.83
CA GLU A 24 1.27 -24.62 -1.30
C GLU A 24 -0.06 -24.39 -2.01
N ASN A 25 -1.16 -24.34 -1.25
CA ASN A 25 -2.43 -23.88 -1.79
C ASN A 25 -2.15 -22.45 -2.24
N ILE A 26 -1.76 -22.29 -3.51
CA ILE A 26 -1.84 -21.00 -4.19
C ILE A 26 -3.29 -20.62 -4.01
N ASP A 27 -3.53 -19.60 -3.17
CA ASP A 27 -4.86 -19.08 -2.98
C ASP A 27 -5.36 -18.72 -4.38
N GLU A 28 -6.30 -19.49 -4.94
CA GLU A 28 -6.74 -19.32 -6.34
C GLU A 28 -7.32 -17.91 -6.58
N GLN A 29 -7.54 -17.17 -5.50
CA GLN A 29 -7.98 -15.78 -5.47
C GLN A 29 -6.83 -14.78 -5.64
N ASP A 30 -5.60 -15.08 -5.25
CA ASP A 30 -4.45 -14.20 -5.47
C ASP A 30 -3.67 -14.61 -6.72
N LEU A 31 -4.35 -14.54 -7.86
CA LEU A 31 -3.74 -14.66 -9.19
C LEU A 31 -3.81 -13.31 -9.89
N PRO A 32 -2.86 -12.99 -10.79
CA PRO A 32 -2.97 -11.80 -11.61
C PRO A 32 -4.32 -11.71 -12.33
N GLY A 33 -4.94 -10.53 -12.29
CA GLY A 33 -6.27 -10.29 -12.84
C GLY A 33 -7.43 -10.73 -11.93
N ASN A 34 -7.16 -11.42 -10.81
CA ASN A 34 -8.18 -11.97 -9.90
C ASN A 34 -8.06 -11.52 -8.44
N ILE A 35 -7.19 -10.54 -8.15
CA ILE A 35 -6.91 -10.09 -6.77
C ILE A 35 -8.14 -9.40 -6.15
N PRO A 36 -8.68 -9.90 -5.01
CA PRO A 36 -9.87 -9.32 -4.37
C PRO A 36 -9.77 -7.83 -4.08
N GLY A 37 -10.82 -7.08 -4.42
CA GLY A 37 -10.90 -5.62 -4.29
C GLY A 37 -10.01 -4.85 -5.28
N MET A 38 -9.27 -5.52 -6.14
CA MET A 38 -8.42 -4.89 -7.16
C MET A 38 -8.85 -5.29 -8.58
N GLY A 39 -8.52 -4.44 -9.53
CA GLY A 39 -8.89 -4.62 -10.93
C GLY A 39 -10.38 -4.83 -11.12
N ASN A 40 -10.71 -5.86 -11.92
CA ASN A 40 -12.08 -6.26 -12.24
C ASN A 40 -12.55 -7.48 -11.44
N ALA A 41 -11.75 -7.97 -10.49
CA ALA A 41 -12.08 -9.16 -9.70
C ALA A 41 -13.30 -8.94 -8.79
N GLY A 42 -13.55 -7.68 -8.40
CA GLY A 42 -14.57 -7.34 -7.41
C GLY A 42 -14.18 -7.82 -6.01
N GLY A 43 -15.13 -7.77 -5.08
CA GLY A 43 -14.90 -8.14 -3.68
C GLY A 43 -14.22 -7.04 -2.86
N GLU A 44 -13.88 -7.38 -1.62
CA GLU A 44 -13.25 -6.48 -0.67
C GLU A 44 -11.74 -6.55 -0.75
N LEU A 45 -11.06 -5.42 -0.47
CA LEU A 45 -9.62 -5.44 -0.27
C LEU A 45 -9.26 -6.28 0.96
N GLU A 46 -8.43 -7.30 0.72
CA GLU A 46 -7.88 -8.15 1.76
C GLU A 46 -6.53 -7.61 2.26
N VAL A 47 -6.30 -7.74 3.56
CA VAL A 47 -5.11 -7.21 4.23
C VAL A 47 -4.51 -8.25 5.16
N ILE A 48 -3.18 -8.36 5.15
CA ILE A 48 -2.43 -9.22 6.08
C ILE A 48 -2.19 -8.54 7.43
N GLU A 49 -2.14 -7.20 7.42
CA GLU A 49 -2.00 -6.38 8.62
C GLU A 49 -3.00 -5.22 8.51
N ALA A 50 -4.02 -5.20 9.36
CA ALA A 50 -4.98 -4.11 9.41
C ALA A 50 -4.33 -2.82 9.90
N PHE A 51 -4.79 -1.68 9.39
CA PHE A 51 -4.34 -0.39 9.86
C PHE A 51 -4.85 -0.12 11.28
N GLU A 52 -3.93 0.28 12.14
CA GLU A 52 -4.21 0.78 13.48
C GLU A 52 -3.70 2.22 13.58
N MET A 53 -4.57 3.12 14.04
CA MET A 53 -4.17 4.50 14.31
C MET A 53 -3.17 4.52 15.48
N PRO A 54 -1.99 5.14 15.33
CA PRO A 54 -1.04 5.28 16.43
C PRO A 54 -1.68 5.96 17.64
N GLU A 55 -1.34 5.50 18.84
CA GLU A 55 -1.84 6.10 20.09
C GLU A 55 -1.53 7.61 20.12
N GLY A 56 -2.52 8.41 20.51
CA GLY A 56 -2.41 9.87 20.58
C GLY A 56 -2.69 10.61 19.26
N LEU A 57 -2.77 9.89 18.14
CA LEU A 57 -3.26 10.41 16.88
C LEU A 57 -4.75 10.11 16.68
N SER A 58 -5.41 10.94 15.88
CA SER A 58 -6.75 10.65 15.37
C SER A 58 -6.94 11.22 13.97
N PHE A 59 -7.83 10.61 13.19
CA PHE A 59 -8.31 11.26 11.98
C PHE A 59 -9.08 12.53 12.33
N ASP A 60 -8.94 13.51 11.46
CA ASP A 60 -9.64 14.77 11.49
C ASP A 60 -10.62 14.80 10.32
N GLY A 61 -11.83 14.27 10.57
CA GLY A 61 -12.82 14.02 9.54
C GLY A 61 -12.57 12.72 8.77
N GLU A 62 -13.26 12.60 7.64
CA GLU A 62 -13.14 11.46 6.72
C GLU A 62 -11.96 11.68 5.77
N ILE A 63 -11.38 10.59 5.28
CA ILE A 63 -10.42 10.64 4.18
C ILE A 63 -11.22 10.79 2.90
N THR A 64 -10.92 11.79 2.08
CA THR A 64 -11.59 12.01 0.79
C THR A 64 -10.61 12.00 -0.37
N GLY A 65 -11.10 12.01 -1.60
CA GLY A 65 -10.26 12.45 -2.72
C GLY A 65 -9.77 13.88 -2.51
N TYR A 66 -8.59 14.19 -3.04
CA TYR A 66 -8.00 15.51 -2.97
C TYR A 66 -8.50 16.41 -4.10
N ASP A 67 -9.07 17.55 -3.74
CA ASP A 67 -9.36 18.67 -4.64
C ASP A 67 -8.62 19.92 -4.12
N ALA A 68 -7.95 20.64 -5.03
CA ALA A 68 -7.21 21.85 -4.69
C ALA A 68 -8.08 22.94 -4.02
N SER A 69 -9.39 22.93 -4.24
CA SER A 69 -10.35 23.82 -3.57
C SER A 69 -10.60 23.48 -2.10
N GLN A 70 -10.30 22.25 -1.66
CA GLN A 70 -10.40 21.84 -0.25
C GLN A 70 -9.25 22.39 0.60
N ILE A 71 -8.18 22.87 -0.03
CA ILE A 71 -7.11 23.57 0.68
C ILE A 71 -7.63 24.95 1.10
N ILE A 72 -8.02 25.06 2.37
CA ILE A 72 -8.27 26.36 3.00
C ILE A 72 -6.90 26.98 3.26
N VAL A 73 -6.39 27.76 2.28
CA VAL A 73 -5.38 28.77 2.59
C VAL A 73 -6.10 29.82 3.41
N ASP A 74 -5.83 29.84 4.71
CA ASP A 74 -6.25 30.94 5.58
C ASP A 74 -5.55 32.20 5.05
N LYS A 75 -6.24 32.91 4.14
CA LYS A 75 -5.73 34.09 3.42
C LYS A 75 -5.58 35.23 4.43
N GLY A 76 -4.43 35.26 5.08
CA GLY A 76 -4.01 36.34 5.96
C GLY A 76 -4.21 36.01 7.43
N ASN A 77 -3.09 35.74 8.11
CA ASN A 77 -2.94 35.52 9.54
C ASN A 77 -3.33 34.11 10.04
N VAL A 78 -2.31 33.25 10.14
CA VAL A 78 -2.30 32.17 11.13
C VAL A 78 -2.23 32.83 12.51
N THR A 79 -3.38 33.16 13.06
CA THR A 79 -3.66 33.25 14.50
C THR A 79 -5.12 33.66 14.68
N SER A 80 -5.98 32.70 15.04
CA SER A 80 -7.15 33.04 15.85
C SER A 80 -7.46 31.92 16.84
N GLN A 81 -7.37 32.31 18.12
CA GLN A 81 -8.21 31.91 19.25
C GLN A 81 -8.74 30.46 19.26
N ASN A 82 -7.82 29.53 19.54
CA ASN A 82 -7.95 28.38 20.46
C ASN A 82 -6.96 27.29 20.01
N SER A 83 -5.75 27.33 20.59
CA SER A 83 -4.78 26.23 20.73
C SER A 83 -4.32 25.38 19.53
N VAL A 84 -4.74 25.58 18.28
CA VAL A 84 -4.20 24.82 17.13
C VAL A 84 -3.17 25.66 16.38
N LYS A 85 -1.89 25.32 16.57
CA LYS A 85 -0.73 25.92 15.92
C LYS A 85 -0.68 25.47 14.44
N SER A 86 -0.83 26.42 13.51
CA SER A 86 -0.53 26.32 12.05
C SER A 86 -1.05 25.09 11.29
N LEU A 87 -2.01 25.29 10.39
CA LEU A 87 -2.30 24.32 9.33
C LEU A 87 -1.09 24.27 8.37
N SER A 88 -0.44 23.11 8.25
CA SER A 88 0.56 22.87 7.22
C SER A 88 0.13 21.69 6.36
N ILE A 89 0.42 21.80 5.06
CA ILE A 89 0.06 20.81 4.05
C ILE A 89 1.32 20.07 3.68
N GLN A 90 1.28 18.75 3.74
CA GLN A 90 2.38 17.90 3.32
C GLN A 90 1.91 16.98 2.20
N ILE A 91 2.72 16.85 1.15
CA ILE A 91 2.45 15.98 0.01
C ILE A 91 3.50 14.88 0.03
N ALA A 92 3.07 13.63 -0.09
CA ALA A 92 4.00 12.51 -0.25
C ALA A 92 3.38 11.35 -1.02
N GLY A 93 4.24 10.43 -1.44
CA GLY A 93 3.89 9.26 -2.22
C GLY A 93 4.48 9.29 -3.63
N SER A 94 4.18 8.23 -4.37
CA SER A 94 4.79 7.94 -5.67
C SER A 94 3.79 7.86 -6.82
N GLY A 95 2.49 7.96 -6.51
CA GLY A 95 1.40 7.90 -7.49
C GLY A 95 0.77 9.27 -7.78
N GLY A 96 -0.55 9.37 -7.67
CA GLY A 96 -1.26 10.64 -7.82
C GLY A 96 -1.52 11.07 -9.26
N GLU A 97 -1.51 10.15 -10.22
CA GLU A 97 -1.99 10.44 -11.58
C GLU A 97 -3.52 10.55 -11.60
N TYR A 98 -4.20 9.60 -10.95
CA TYR A 98 -5.65 9.61 -10.83
C TYR A 98 -6.16 9.49 -9.38
N ILE A 99 -5.31 9.08 -8.44
CA ILE A 99 -5.71 8.95 -7.03
C ILE A 99 -4.75 9.72 -6.12
N ALA A 100 -5.25 10.84 -5.61
CA ALA A 100 -4.66 11.56 -4.50
C ALA A 100 -5.75 11.72 -3.45
N ILE A 101 -5.45 11.39 -2.20
CA ILE A 101 -6.40 11.49 -1.09
C ILE A 101 -5.94 12.56 -0.10
N LEU A 102 -6.92 13.20 0.54
CA LEU A 102 -6.71 14.15 1.62
C LEU A 102 -6.96 13.44 2.95
N VAL A 103 -5.94 13.43 3.82
CA VAL A 103 -5.98 12.83 5.15
C VAL A 103 -5.76 13.92 6.19
N GLY A 104 -6.77 14.22 7.00
CA GLY A 104 -6.63 15.07 8.18
C GLY A 104 -6.13 14.25 9.38
N ILE A 105 -5.10 14.72 10.08
CA ILE A 105 -4.59 14.08 11.30
C ILE A 105 -4.44 15.12 12.42
N ASN A 106 -4.94 14.78 13.60
CA ASN A 106 -4.70 15.50 14.85
C ASN A 106 -3.68 14.77 15.72
N ASN A 107 -2.79 15.52 16.36
CA ASN A 107 -1.93 15.05 17.45
C ASN A 107 -2.21 15.89 18.70
N ASN A 108 -2.84 15.26 19.71
CA ASN A 108 -3.21 15.92 20.96
C ASN A 108 -2.21 15.66 22.09
N THR A 109 -1.04 15.13 21.77
CA THR A 109 0.03 14.87 22.73
C THR A 109 1.06 15.98 22.76
N ASP A 110 1.91 15.96 23.78
CA ASP A 110 2.99 16.94 23.96
C ASP A 110 4.27 16.58 23.18
N GLN A 111 4.26 15.52 22.36
CA GLN A 111 5.40 15.09 21.54
C GLN A 111 5.00 14.89 20.08
N PRO A 112 5.91 15.08 19.11
CA PRO A 112 5.67 14.67 17.74
C PRO A 112 5.48 13.16 17.64
N ILE A 113 4.47 12.71 16.88
CA ILE A 113 4.18 11.29 16.66
C ILE A 113 4.26 10.98 15.16
N PRO A 114 4.95 9.92 14.73
CA PRO A 114 4.96 9.51 13.34
C PRO A 114 3.63 8.87 12.96
N TYR A 115 3.03 9.36 11.88
CA TYR A 115 1.98 8.70 11.13
C TYR A 115 2.62 7.97 9.95
N VAL A 116 2.58 6.63 9.98
CA VAL A 116 3.26 5.77 9.00
C VAL A 116 2.23 5.10 8.10
N ILE A 117 2.37 5.34 6.79
CA ILE A 117 1.68 4.58 5.75
C ILE A 117 2.69 3.56 5.22
N LYS A 118 2.56 2.31 5.65
CA LYS A 118 3.48 1.23 5.27
C LYS A 118 3.40 0.97 3.76
N LYS A 119 4.48 0.46 3.18
CA LYS A 119 4.43 -0.12 1.82
C LYS A 119 3.34 -1.19 1.75
N GLY A 120 2.65 -1.26 0.63
CA GLY A 120 1.48 -2.13 0.42
C GLY A 120 0.22 -1.71 1.13
N THR A 121 0.20 -0.56 1.82
CA THR A 121 -1.06 -0.06 2.40
C THR A 121 -2.06 0.22 1.30
N VAL A 122 -3.28 -0.32 1.44
CA VAL A 122 -4.40 -0.07 0.55
C VAL A 122 -5.47 0.81 1.21
N PHE A 123 -6.07 1.66 0.38
CA PHE A 123 -7.16 2.55 0.73
C PHE A 123 -8.38 2.13 -0.06
N ALA A 124 -9.40 1.64 0.66
CA ALA A 124 -10.67 1.24 0.07
C ALA A 124 -11.54 2.48 -0.16
N CYS A 125 -11.97 2.69 -1.39
CA CYS A 125 -13.03 3.61 -1.72
C CYS A 125 -14.36 3.07 -1.13
N SER A 126 -15.20 3.98 -0.65
CA SER A 126 -16.54 3.66 -0.14
C SER A 126 -17.60 3.55 -1.24
N GLU A 127 -17.30 4.00 -2.45
CA GLU A 127 -18.23 4.05 -3.58
C GLU A 127 -17.76 3.18 -4.74
N ASP A 128 -18.69 2.38 -5.27
CA ASP A 128 -18.47 1.57 -6.46
C ASP A 128 -18.16 2.45 -7.68
N GLY A 129 -17.28 1.95 -8.56
CA GLY A 129 -16.89 2.65 -9.78
C GLY A 129 -15.72 3.63 -9.61
N TYR A 130 -15.26 3.87 -8.38
CA TYR A 130 -14.05 4.66 -8.08
C TYR A 130 -12.83 3.77 -7.79
N GLN A 131 -11.64 4.33 -8.00
CA GLN A 131 -10.37 3.65 -7.73
C GLN A 131 -10.18 3.36 -6.24
N ASN A 132 -9.79 2.14 -5.90
CA ASN A 132 -9.01 1.91 -4.68
C ASN A 132 -7.57 2.41 -4.88
N GLY A 133 -6.94 2.81 -3.78
CA GLY A 133 -5.57 3.32 -3.77
C GLY A 133 -4.59 2.33 -3.17
N ILE A 134 -3.37 2.25 -3.72
CA ILE A 134 -2.28 1.47 -3.14
C ILE A 134 -0.99 2.29 -3.00
N CYS A 135 -0.36 2.17 -1.83
CA CYS A 135 0.92 2.79 -1.50
C CYS A 135 2.06 1.81 -1.76
N VAL A 136 2.93 2.07 -2.75
CA VAL A 136 3.99 1.11 -3.13
C VAL A 136 5.31 1.30 -2.37
N LYS A 137 5.46 2.42 -1.66
CA LYS A 137 6.64 2.72 -0.85
C LYS A 137 6.22 3.44 0.41
N GLU A 138 6.84 3.06 1.53
CA GLU A 138 6.50 3.62 2.84
C GLU A 138 6.62 5.15 2.87
N ILE A 139 5.64 5.78 3.51
CA ILE A 139 5.56 7.22 3.74
C ILE A 139 5.48 7.46 5.25
N VAL A 140 6.28 8.40 5.74
CA VAL A 140 6.28 8.79 7.15
C VAL A 140 6.04 10.29 7.26
N PHE A 141 4.97 10.66 7.96
CA PHE A 141 4.68 12.03 8.33
C PHE A 141 4.90 12.21 9.83
N TYR A 142 5.72 13.18 10.23
CA TYR A 142 5.86 13.53 11.64
C TYR A 142 4.81 14.59 12.01
N ILE A 143 3.80 14.20 12.78
CA ILE A 143 2.72 15.09 13.20
C ILE A 143 3.19 15.84 14.46
N PRO A 144 3.42 17.16 14.43
CA PRO A 144 3.91 17.90 15.58
C PRO A 144 2.98 17.78 16.80
N ALA A 145 3.54 17.93 18.00
CA ALA A 145 2.77 18.01 19.24
C ALA A 145 1.68 19.08 19.17
N ASN A 146 0.49 18.80 19.74
CA ASN A 146 -0.64 19.74 19.85
C ASN A 146 -0.96 20.45 18.51
N SER A 147 -1.04 19.68 17.42
CA SER A 147 -1.21 20.22 16.07
C SER A 147 -2.20 19.40 15.22
N ARG A 148 -2.62 20.03 14.12
CA ARG A 148 -3.50 19.45 13.10
C ARG A 148 -2.85 19.62 11.74
N LEU A 149 -2.72 18.53 10.98
CA LEU A 149 -2.14 18.53 9.65
C LEU A 149 -3.13 18.01 8.61
N GLN A 150 -3.03 18.56 7.40
CA GLN A 150 -3.64 18.00 6.21
C GLN A 150 -2.55 17.38 5.35
N LEU A 151 -2.71 16.10 5.01
CA LEU A 151 -1.76 15.32 4.24
C LEU A 151 -2.39 14.98 2.90
N ILE A 152 -1.67 15.23 1.82
CA ILE A 152 -2.04 14.79 0.48
C ILE A 152 -1.20 13.55 0.17
N VAL A 153 -1.86 12.40 0.05
CA VAL A 153 -1.19 11.13 -0.20
C VAL A 153 -1.43 10.73 -1.66
N GLN A 154 -0.35 10.66 -2.43
CA GLN A 154 -0.35 10.28 -3.84
C GLN A 154 -0.20 8.75 -3.98
N LEU A 155 -1.27 8.09 -4.39
CA LEU A 155 -1.37 6.62 -4.47
C LEU A 155 -1.42 6.14 -5.92
N TYR A 156 -1.18 4.86 -6.12
CA TYR A 156 -1.45 4.20 -7.40
C TYR A 156 -2.87 3.64 -7.43
N CYS A 157 -3.43 3.58 -8.63
CA CYS A 157 -4.76 3.07 -8.91
C CYS A 157 -4.74 1.54 -8.89
N ALA A 158 -5.66 0.92 -8.15
CA ALA A 158 -5.76 -0.54 -8.09
C ALA A 158 -6.76 -1.12 -9.11
N ASN A 159 -7.71 -0.34 -9.64
CA ASN A 159 -8.84 -0.82 -10.44
C ASN A 159 -8.87 -0.17 -11.85
N ALA A 160 -8.17 -0.71 -12.84
CA ALA A 160 -8.12 -0.09 -14.17
C ALA A 160 -9.53 0.16 -14.75
N GLY A 161 -9.76 1.38 -15.27
CA GLY A 161 -11.04 1.80 -15.84
C GLY A 161 -12.03 2.44 -14.86
N ALA A 162 -11.79 2.35 -13.54
CA ALA A 162 -12.56 3.08 -12.53
C ALA A 162 -12.21 4.58 -12.49
N GLU A 163 -13.13 5.40 -11.98
CA GLU A 163 -12.96 6.85 -11.83
C GLU A 163 -11.88 7.21 -10.80
N GLY A 164 -11.09 8.24 -11.09
CA GLY A 164 -10.08 8.77 -10.17
C GLY A 164 -10.70 9.37 -8.91
N SER A 165 -9.88 9.77 -7.95
CA SER A 165 -10.33 10.32 -6.67
C SER A 165 -11.16 11.60 -6.83
N ASP A 166 -12.26 11.69 -6.09
CA ASP A 166 -13.15 12.86 -6.02
C ASP A 166 -13.31 13.34 -4.57
N SER A 167 -13.46 14.65 -4.38
CA SER A 167 -13.57 15.26 -3.04
C SER A 167 -14.87 14.92 -2.30
N ASN A 168 -15.88 14.40 -2.99
CA ASN A 168 -17.14 13.96 -2.41
C ASN A 168 -17.13 12.47 -2.04
N VAL A 169 -16.11 11.72 -2.45
CA VAL A 169 -16.00 10.28 -2.21
C VAL A 169 -15.05 10.03 -1.04
N THR A 170 -15.43 9.11 -0.16
CA THR A 170 -14.66 8.78 1.04
C THR A 170 -13.84 7.51 0.89
N TYR A 171 -12.73 7.45 1.63
CA TYR A 171 -11.80 6.35 1.66
C TYR A 171 -11.58 5.84 3.08
N LYS A 172 -11.27 4.55 3.20
CA LYS A 172 -10.83 3.93 4.44
C LYS A 172 -9.44 3.35 4.25
N GLN A 173 -8.48 3.78 5.07
CA GLN A 173 -7.21 3.08 5.17
C GLN A 173 -7.44 1.69 5.78
N ARG A 174 -7.15 0.63 5.00
CA ARG A 174 -7.45 -0.74 5.43
C ARG A 174 -6.27 -1.39 6.13
N GLY A 175 -5.06 -1.20 5.61
CA GLY A 175 -3.88 -1.95 6.05
C GLY A 175 -3.02 -2.41 4.88
N VAL A 176 -2.03 -3.26 5.14
CA VAL A 176 -1.12 -3.81 4.12
C VAL A 176 -1.82 -4.96 3.39
N THR A 177 -1.85 -4.91 2.06
CA THR A 177 -2.46 -5.94 1.21
C THR A 177 -1.94 -7.34 1.52
N SER A 178 -2.80 -8.36 1.45
CA SER A 178 -2.42 -9.77 1.54
C SER A 178 -1.94 -10.35 0.20
N SER A 179 -2.14 -9.66 -0.93
CA SER A 179 -1.76 -10.17 -2.25
C SER A 179 -0.24 -10.27 -2.41
N LEU A 180 0.25 -11.51 -2.56
CA LEU A 180 1.64 -11.84 -2.83
C LEU A 180 2.10 -11.30 -4.19
N ASN A 181 1.27 -11.36 -5.23
CA ASN A 181 1.61 -10.80 -6.55
C ASN A 181 1.83 -9.29 -6.48
N MET A 182 0.97 -8.59 -5.74
CA MET A 182 1.13 -7.16 -5.54
C MET A 182 2.35 -6.85 -4.66
N MET A 183 2.55 -7.64 -3.60
CA MET A 183 3.70 -7.50 -2.72
C MET A 183 5.03 -7.74 -3.42
N GLU A 184 5.11 -8.62 -4.42
CA GLU A 184 6.31 -8.83 -5.24
C GLU A 184 6.73 -7.53 -5.96
N ILE A 185 5.78 -6.85 -6.60
CA ILE A 185 6.00 -5.55 -7.26
C ILE A 185 6.45 -4.49 -6.24
N ILE A 186 5.73 -4.40 -5.11
CA ILE A 186 6.01 -3.45 -4.04
C ILE A 186 7.42 -3.68 -3.46
N ASP A 187 7.80 -4.93 -3.24
CA ASP A 187 9.10 -5.27 -2.70
C ASP A 187 10.25 -4.97 -3.65
N ALA A 188 10.03 -5.09 -4.96
CA ALA A 188 11.00 -4.67 -5.97
C ALA A 188 11.15 -3.14 -6.05
N LEU A 189 10.09 -2.39 -5.74
CA LEU A 189 10.07 -0.92 -5.76
C LEU A 189 10.53 -0.26 -4.46
N LYS A 190 10.52 -0.96 -3.31
CA LYS A 190 10.67 -0.34 -1.98
C LYS A 190 11.96 0.46 -1.78
N SER A 191 13.07 0.04 -2.42
CA SER A 191 14.36 0.72 -2.33
C SER A 191 14.61 1.69 -3.49
N LYS A 192 13.78 1.65 -4.54
CA LYS A 192 13.91 2.48 -5.74
C LYS A 192 13.51 3.93 -5.46
N GLN A 193 14.10 4.86 -6.21
CA GLN A 193 13.67 6.25 -6.25
C GLN A 193 12.32 6.35 -6.97
N VAL A 194 11.23 6.53 -6.24
CA VAL A 194 9.86 6.53 -6.79
C VAL A 194 8.95 7.57 -6.15
N ASN A 195 9.23 8.04 -4.94
CA ASN A 195 8.39 9.07 -4.32
C ASN A 195 8.69 10.45 -4.90
N ILE A 196 7.66 11.30 -5.03
CA ILE A 196 7.76 12.62 -5.65
C ILE A 196 8.86 13.51 -5.05
N ASP A 197 9.05 13.45 -3.72
CA ASP A 197 10.03 14.23 -2.98
C ASP A 197 11.48 13.81 -3.28
N GLU A 198 11.67 12.65 -3.90
CA GLU A 198 12.98 12.15 -4.29
C GLU A 198 13.42 12.71 -5.65
N PHE A 199 12.53 13.36 -6.42
CA PHE A 199 12.84 13.85 -7.77
C PHE A 199 13.04 15.36 -7.84
N GLN A 200 14.14 15.77 -8.46
CA GLN A 200 14.34 17.16 -8.89
C GLN A 200 13.70 17.42 -10.26
N ASP A 201 13.74 16.43 -11.16
CA ASP A 201 13.10 16.48 -12.47
C ASP A 201 11.74 15.79 -12.41
N LEU A 202 10.68 16.60 -12.32
CA LEU A 202 9.31 16.11 -12.27
C LEU A 202 8.86 15.47 -13.59
N THR A 203 9.48 15.78 -14.72
CA THR A 203 9.16 15.12 -16.01
C THR A 203 9.51 13.65 -15.94
N LYS A 204 10.69 13.34 -15.38
CA LYS A 204 11.16 11.98 -15.14
C LYS A 204 10.25 11.24 -14.15
N TYR A 205 9.86 11.91 -13.06
CA TYR A 205 8.91 11.37 -12.09
C TYR A 205 7.61 10.96 -12.77
N TYR A 206 6.98 11.86 -13.53
CA TYR A 206 5.71 11.57 -14.19
C TYR A 206 5.82 10.42 -15.19
N LEU A 207 6.90 10.36 -15.98
CA LEU A 207 7.13 9.24 -16.89
C LEU A 207 7.23 7.90 -16.16
N TRP A 208 7.97 7.86 -15.05
CA TRP A 208 8.17 6.62 -14.29
C TRP A 208 6.92 6.21 -13.55
N ARG A 209 6.21 7.17 -12.93
CA ARG A 209 4.91 6.93 -12.31
C ARG A 209 3.93 6.31 -13.29
N THR A 210 3.78 6.84 -14.50
CA THR A 210 2.85 6.28 -15.49
C THR A 210 3.22 4.85 -15.88
N LYS A 211 4.53 4.53 -15.98
CA LYS A 211 4.98 3.16 -16.23
C LYS A 211 4.68 2.23 -15.06
N ILE A 212 4.95 2.65 -13.81
CA ILE A 212 4.62 1.86 -12.61
C ILE A 212 3.10 1.63 -12.52
N GLN A 213 2.29 2.64 -12.84
CA GLN A 213 0.83 2.50 -12.89
C GLN A 213 0.38 1.42 -13.89
N ALA A 214 0.98 1.39 -15.07
CA ALA A 214 0.69 0.36 -16.07
C ALA A 214 1.09 -1.06 -15.62
N ILE A 215 2.19 -1.17 -14.86
CA ILE A 215 2.63 -2.45 -14.27
C ILE A 215 1.63 -2.94 -13.23
N ILE A 216 1.20 -2.05 -12.32
CA ILE A 216 0.18 -2.36 -11.30
C ILE A 216 -1.10 -2.84 -11.98
N TRP A 217 -1.59 -2.14 -13.01
CA TRP A 217 -2.77 -2.58 -13.76
C TRP A 217 -2.56 -3.89 -14.55
N SER A 218 -1.34 -4.17 -15.03
CA SER A 218 -1.07 -5.48 -15.64
C SER A 218 -1.18 -6.62 -14.63
N CYS A 219 -0.87 -6.36 -13.36
CA CYS A 219 -1.08 -7.30 -12.26
C CYS A 219 -2.56 -7.39 -11.84
N THR A 220 -3.26 -6.27 -11.68
CA THR A 220 -4.63 -6.28 -11.13
C THR A 220 -5.72 -6.57 -12.17
N ASN A 221 -5.51 -6.20 -13.45
CA ASN A 221 -6.49 -6.37 -14.54
C ASN A 221 -5.98 -7.27 -15.68
N GLY A 222 -4.69 -7.61 -15.68
CA GLY A 222 -4.05 -8.38 -16.74
C GLY A 222 -3.60 -9.78 -16.30
N GLY A 223 -2.73 -10.38 -17.11
CA GLY A 223 -2.16 -11.71 -16.83
C GLY A 223 -0.89 -11.71 -15.98
N GLY A 224 -0.54 -10.58 -15.35
CA GLY A 224 0.67 -10.43 -14.54
C GLY A 224 1.68 -9.45 -15.13
N VAL A 225 2.86 -9.41 -14.51
CA VAL A 225 3.94 -8.48 -14.85
C VAL A 225 4.85 -9.11 -15.91
N SER A 226 5.06 -8.40 -17.02
CA SER A 226 5.92 -8.88 -18.12
C SER A 226 7.41 -8.78 -17.79
N SER A 227 8.26 -9.52 -18.52
CA SER A 227 9.72 -9.38 -18.37
C SER A 227 10.21 -7.94 -18.64
N GLU A 228 9.65 -7.26 -19.64
CA GLU A 228 9.98 -5.84 -19.92
C GLU A 228 9.61 -4.92 -18.74
N SER A 229 8.52 -5.22 -18.05
CA SER A 229 8.11 -4.48 -16.85
C SER A 229 9.07 -4.70 -15.69
N TRP A 230 9.54 -5.93 -15.50
CA TRP A 230 10.58 -6.24 -14.52
C TRP A 230 11.92 -5.59 -14.86
N ASP A 231 12.35 -5.66 -16.13
CA ASP A 231 13.56 -4.97 -16.61
C ASP A 231 13.49 -3.46 -16.33
N PHE A 232 12.30 -2.86 -16.52
CA PHE A 232 12.09 -1.46 -16.17
C PHE A 232 12.24 -1.21 -14.67
N ILE A 233 11.59 -2.00 -13.80
CA ILE A 233 11.70 -1.86 -12.33
C ILE A 233 13.16 -1.99 -11.90
N ASP A 234 13.88 -2.99 -12.42
CA ASP A 234 15.29 -3.24 -12.10
C ASP A 234 16.18 -2.08 -12.55
N SER A 235 15.86 -1.43 -13.67
CA SER A 235 16.57 -0.27 -14.19
C SER A 235 16.38 1.02 -13.38
N LEU A 236 15.39 1.06 -12.49
CA LEU A 236 15.17 2.23 -11.64
C LEU A 236 16.35 2.39 -10.66
N PRO A 237 16.82 3.64 -10.44
CA PRO A 237 17.89 3.89 -9.50
C PRO A 237 17.44 3.62 -8.07
N GLU A 238 18.36 3.14 -7.25
CA GLU A 238 18.16 3.04 -5.82
C GLU A 238 18.07 4.44 -5.18
N ARG A 239 17.35 4.54 -4.07
CA ARG A 239 17.39 5.70 -3.19
C ARG A 239 18.78 5.80 -2.57
N ILE A 240 19.41 6.96 -2.71
CA ILE A 240 20.67 7.32 -2.02
C ILE A 240 20.39 7.67 -0.56
#